data_AF-A0AAW0HQD5-F1
#
_entry.id   AF-A0AAW0HQD5-F1
#
_cell.length_a   1.000
_cell.length_b   1.000
_cell.length_c   1.000
_cell.angle_alpha   90.00
_cell.angle_beta   90.00
_cell.angle_gamma   90.00
#
_symmetry.space_group_name_H-M   'P 1'
#
loop_
_entity.id
_entity.type
_entity.pdbx_description
1 polymer ?
#
loop_
_entity_poly.entity_id
_entity_poly.type
_entity_poly.pdbx_seq_one_letter_code
_entity_poly.pdbx_strand_id
1 'polypeptide(L)'
;MAVEPQGKRGRDKRGGPILTFPARSNHDRIRQEDLRKLVTYLASVPSEDVCKRGFTVIIDMRGSKWDLIKPLLKTLQEAFPAEIHVALIIKPDNFWQKQKTNFGSSKFIFETSMVSVEGLTKLVDPSQLTEEFDGSLDYNHEEWIELRLSLEEFFNSAVHLLSRLEDLQEMLARKEFPVDVEGSRRLIDEHTQLKKKVLKAPVEELDREGQRLLQCIRCSDGFSGRNCIPGSADFQSLVPKITSLLDKLHSTRQHLHQMWHVRKLKLDQCFQLRLFEQDAEKVGREWAKPELRVVGA
;
A
#
# COMPACT_ATOMS: atom_id res chain seq x y z
N MET A 1 13.53 14.50 17.86
CA MET A 1 14.12 13.76 16.73
C MET A 1 14.55 12.40 17.23
N ALA A 2 13.64 11.43 17.17
CA ALA A 2 13.98 10.03 17.43
C ALA A 2 14.85 9.55 16.27
N VAL A 3 15.88 8.77 16.59
CA VAL A 3 16.84 8.30 15.61
C VAL A 3 16.34 6.98 15.08
N GLU A 4 15.87 6.99 13.84
CA GLU A 4 15.30 5.82 13.18
C GLU A 4 16.38 5.12 12.35
N PRO A 5 16.36 3.78 12.24
CA PRO A 5 17.14 3.09 11.21
C PRO A 5 16.85 3.72 9.86
N GLN A 6 17.90 4.19 9.20
CA GLN A 6 17.80 4.70 7.84
C GLN A 6 17.39 3.52 6.95
N GLY A 7 16.25 3.66 6.27
CA GLY A 7 15.49 2.56 5.68
C GLY A 7 16.29 1.71 4.69
N LYS A 8 15.79 0.49 4.43
CA LYS A 8 16.40 -0.48 3.51
C LYS A 8 16.48 0.04 2.08
N ARG A 9 17.65 0.47 1.61
CA ARG A 9 17.74 1.12 0.27
C ARG A 9 18.96 0.78 -0.55
N GLY A 10 20.10 0.58 0.10
CA GLY A 10 21.24 -0.07 -0.55
C GLY A 10 20.94 -1.54 -0.83
N ARG A 11 21.54 -2.07 -1.89
CA ARG A 11 21.65 -3.50 -2.16
C ARG A 11 23.05 -3.99 -1.85
N ASP A 12 23.14 -5.14 -1.20
CA ASP A 12 24.41 -5.87 -1.13
C ASP A 12 24.75 -6.48 -2.50
N LYS A 13 25.92 -7.08 -2.64
CA LYS A 13 26.36 -7.71 -3.90
C LYS A 13 25.45 -8.83 -4.40
N ARG A 14 24.58 -9.38 -3.55
CA ARG A 14 23.61 -10.42 -3.89
C ARG A 14 22.28 -9.82 -4.36
N GLY A 15 22.13 -8.50 -4.32
CA GLY A 15 20.87 -7.80 -4.52
C GLY A 15 19.96 -7.84 -3.29
N GLY A 16 20.45 -8.26 -2.13
CA GLY A 16 19.71 -8.26 -0.87
C GLY A 16 19.61 -6.85 -0.28
N PRO A 17 18.49 -6.46 0.34
CA PRO A 17 18.34 -5.15 0.97
C PRO A 17 19.31 -4.96 2.15
N ILE A 18 19.81 -3.73 2.32
CA ILE A 18 20.70 -3.35 3.41
C ILE A 18 19.93 -2.49 4.41
N LEU A 19 19.87 -2.88 5.68
CA LEU A 19 19.33 -2.09 6.78
C LEU A 19 20.46 -1.46 7.59
N THR A 20 20.44 -0.13 7.77
CA THR A 20 21.53 0.59 8.42
C THR A 20 21.11 1.19 9.77
N PHE A 21 21.95 0.95 10.78
CA PHE A 21 21.87 1.47 12.13
C PHE A 21 23.06 2.42 12.39
N PRO A 22 22.92 3.74 12.17
CA PRO A 22 24.03 4.68 12.25
C PRO A 22 24.58 4.91 13.67
N ALA A 23 25.79 5.49 13.78
CA ALA A 23 26.55 5.64 15.03
C ALA A 23 25.82 6.43 16.14
N ARG A 24 24.96 7.35 15.75
CA ARG A 24 24.27 8.28 16.65
C ARG A 24 22.81 7.92 16.87
N SER A 25 22.37 6.74 16.45
CA SER A 25 21.08 6.27 16.91
C SER A 25 21.15 5.94 18.38
N ASN A 26 20.30 6.60 19.16
CA ASN A 26 20.04 6.21 20.55
C ASN A 26 19.31 4.86 20.53
N HIS A 27 19.98 3.80 20.05
CA HIS A 27 19.46 2.45 19.87
C HIS A 27 18.94 1.88 21.20
N ASP A 28 19.52 2.34 22.30
CA ASP A 28 19.14 2.06 23.69
C ASP A 28 17.77 2.64 24.11
N ARG A 29 17.26 3.66 23.38
CA ARG A 29 15.95 4.28 23.65
C ARG A 29 14.79 3.63 22.90
N ILE A 30 15.07 2.82 21.88
CA ILE A 30 14.02 2.15 21.09
C ILE A 30 13.58 0.91 21.86
N ARG A 31 12.28 0.78 22.14
CA ARG A 31 11.73 -0.43 22.77
C ARG A 31 11.88 -1.60 21.79
N GLN A 32 12.17 -2.79 22.31
CA GLN A 32 12.36 -3.99 21.49
C GLN A 32 11.16 -4.29 20.58
N GLU A 33 9.94 -4.07 21.07
CA GLU A 33 8.71 -4.25 20.28
C GLU A 33 8.61 -3.28 19.10
N ASP A 34 8.98 -2.02 19.30
CA ASP A 34 8.92 -0.98 18.27
C ASP A 34 10.01 -1.22 17.22
N LEU A 35 11.21 -1.61 17.66
CA LEU A 35 12.27 -2.05 16.76
C LEU A 35 11.82 -3.26 15.91
N ARG A 36 11.19 -4.25 16.54
CA ARG A 36 10.65 -5.41 15.82
C ARG A 36 9.64 -4.98 14.76
N LYS A 37 8.66 -4.16 15.11
CA LYS A 37 7.65 -3.65 14.17
C LYS A 37 8.31 -2.91 13.00
N LEU A 38 9.27 -2.03 13.30
CA LEU A 38 9.96 -1.24 12.30
C LEU A 38 10.78 -2.10 11.34
N VAL A 39 11.56 -3.05 11.86
CA VAL A 39 12.36 -3.95 11.00
C VAL A 39 11.46 -4.87 10.18
N THR A 40 10.36 -5.38 10.75
CA THR A 40 9.36 -6.17 10.00
C THR A 40 8.79 -5.36 8.85
N TYR A 41 8.39 -4.11 9.12
CA TYR A 41 7.88 -3.20 8.12
C TYR A 41 8.92 -2.92 7.02
N LEU A 42 10.14 -2.53 7.39
CA LEU A 42 11.19 -2.26 6.43
C LEU A 42 11.53 -3.51 5.62
N ALA A 43 11.49 -4.70 6.23
CA ALA A 43 11.72 -5.97 5.56
C ALA A 43 10.64 -6.36 4.56
N SER A 44 9.42 -5.84 4.67
CA SER A 44 8.33 -6.11 3.73
C SER A 44 8.24 -5.10 2.59
N VAL A 45 8.97 -3.99 2.65
CA VAL A 45 8.98 -2.96 1.59
C VAL A 45 9.50 -3.50 0.25
N PRO A 46 10.61 -4.27 0.18
CA PRO A 46 11.09 -4.78 -1.09
C PRO A 46 10.14 -5.78 -1.74
N SER A 47 10.32 -6.01 -3.05
CA SER A 47 9.58 -7.06 -3.75
C SER A 47 9.85 -8.45 -3.16
N GLU A 48 8.90 -9.37 -3.33
CA GLU A 48 8.96 -10.71 -2.73
C GLU A 48 10.25 -11.47 -3.09
N ASP A 49 10.69 -11.36 -4.35
CA ASP A 49 11.91 -12.02 -4.84
C ASP A 49 13.20 -11.43 -4.26
N VAL A 50 13.13 -10.17 -3.85
CA VAL A 50 14.22 -9.51 -3.14
C VAL A 50 14.22 -9.91 -1.67
N CYS A 51 13.05 -9.98 -1.04
CA CYS A 51 12.90 -10.43 0.36
C CYS A 51 13.44 -11.86 0.58
N LYS A 52 13.28 -12.75 -0.40
CA LYS A 52 13.83 -14.13 -0.38
C LYS A 52 15.34 -14.19 -0.22
N ARG A 53 16.07 -13.10 -0.51
CA ARG A 53 17.53 -13.04 -0.39
C ARG A 53 18.00 -12.80 1.04
N GLY A 54 17.08 -12.50 1.95
CA GLY A 54 17.41 -11.97 3.27
C GLY A 54 18.02 -10.56 3.16
N PHE A 55 18.29 -9.95 4.31
CA PHE A 55 18.83 -8.60 4.40
C PHE A 55 20.19 -8.57 5.11
N THR A 56 21.04 -7.67 4.65
CA THR A 56 22.30 -7.33 5.32
C THR A 56 22.03 -6.23 6.34
N VAL A 57 22.60 -6.35 7.53
CA VAL A 57 22.48 -5.32 8.58
C VAL A 57 23.82 -4.62 8.73
N ILE A 58 23.86 -3.30 8.56
CA ILE A 58 25.03 -2.48 8.87
C ILE A 58 24.78 -1.81 10.21
N ILE A 59 25.68 -2.02 11.17
CA ILE A 59 25.63 -1.37 12.48
C ILE A 59 26.89 -0.55 12.65
N ASP A 60 26.74 0.75 12.71
CA ASP A 60 27.84 1.66 12.96
C ASP A 60 28.06 1.79 14.48
N MET A 61 29.16 1.23 14.97
CA MET A 61 29.54 1.30 16.39
C MET A 61 30.54 2.42 16.67
N ARG A 62 30.91 3.26 15.68
CA ARG A 62 31.82 4.40 15.91
C ARG A 62 31.22 5.31 16.99
N GLY A 63 31.99 5.60 18.03
CA GLY A 63 31.50 6.41 19.17
C GLY A 63 30.53 5.69 20.12
N SER A 64 30.26 4.40 19.93
CA SER A 64 29.38 3.57 20.79
C SER A 64 30.16 2.46 21.51
N LYS A 65 29.47 1.70 22.38
CA LYS A 65 30.00 0.56 23.15
C LYS A 65 29.28 -0.73 22.77
N TRP A 66 30.00 -1.86 22.83
CA TRP A 66 29.45 -3.18 22.53
C TRP A 66 28.20 -3.53 23.35
N ASP A 67 28.18 -3.15 24.63
CA ASP A 67 27.04 -3.42 25.53
C ASP A 67 25.74 -2.75 25.09
N LEU A 68 25.81 -1.68 24.29
CA LEU A 68 24.64 -1.01 23.70
C LEU A 68 24.16 -1.68 22.40
N ILE A 69 25.07 -2.32 21.66
CA ILE A 69 24.76 -3.01 20.40
C ILE A 69 24.27 -4.45 20.64
N LYS A 70 24.76 -5.11 21.68
CA LYS A 70 24.40 -6.50 21.99
C LYS A 70 22.88 -6.73 22.14
N PRO A 71 22.11 -5.85 22.82
CA PRO A 71 20.64 -5.97 22.89
C PRO A 71 19.96 -5.82 21.52
N LEU A 72 20.45 -4.91 20.67
CA LEU A 72 19.97 -4.76 19.30
C LEU A 72 20.14 -6.06 18.50
N LEU A 73 21.36 -6.63 18.50
CA LEU A 73 21.65 -7.89 17.81
C LEU A 73 20.83 -9.08 18.34
N LYS A 74 20.62 -9.16 19.65
CA LYS A 74 19.73 -10.17 20.25
C LYS A 74 18.29 -10.03 19.75
N THR A 75 17.77 -8.80 19.76
CA THR A 75 16.41 -8.52 19.31
C THR A 75 16.23 -8.88 17.83
N LEU A 76 17.22 -8.53 17.00
CA LEU A 76 17.26 -8.88 15.58
C LEU A 76 17.28 -10.39 15.36
N GLN A 77 18.08 -11.14 16.13
CA GLN A 77 18.13 -12.59 16.03
C GLN A 77 16.80 -13.25 16.44
N GLU A 78 16.21 -12.81 17.54
CA GLU A 78 14.94 -13.38 18.04
C GLU A 78 13.79 -13.11 17.08
N ALA A 79 13.79 -11.94 16.44
CA ALA A 79 12.72 -11.54 15.53
C ALA A 79 12.93 -12.00 14.07
N PHE A 80 14.17 -12.14 13.61
CA PHE A 80 14.53 -12.38 12.21
C PHE A 80 15.69 -13.38 12.04
N PRO A 81 15.59 -14.60 12.61
CA PRO A 81 16.70 -15.55 12.64
C PRO A 81 17.10 -16.10 11.27
N ALA A 82 16.19 -16.11 10.28
CA ALA A 82 16.42 -16.68 8.96
C ALA A 82 16.56 -15.61 7.86
N GLU A 83 16.12 -14.39 8.15
CA GLU A 83 16.04 -13.29 7.19
C GLU A 83 17.30 -12.44 7.21
N ILE A 84 18.12 -12.49 8.28
CA ILE A 84 19.40 -11.78 8.34
C ILE A 84 20.46 -12.63 7.65
N HIS A 85 20.99 -12.12 6.55
CA HIS A 85 22.07 -12.78 5.83
C HIS A 85 23.41 -12.60 6.57
N VAL A 86 23.75 -11.36 6.89
CA VAL A 86 24.99 -11.00 7.60
C VAL A 86 24.80 -9.67 8.35
N ALA A 87 25.44 -9.53 9.50
CA ALA A 87 25.58 -8.26 10.20
C ALA A 87 27.02 -7.73 10.10
N LEU A 88 27.19 -6.60 9.42
CA LEU A 88 28.44 -5.87 9.27
C LEU A 88 28.52 -4.79 10.35
N ILE A 89 29.46 -4.94 11.27
CA ILE A 89 29.59 -4.07 12.44
C ILE A 89 30.82 -3.19 12.24
N ILE A 90 30.61 -1.89 12.07
CA ILE A 90 31.68 -0.92 11.86
C ILE A 90 32.33 -0.61 13.21
N LYS A 91 33.62 -0.88 13.31
CA LYS A 91 34.40 -0.68 14.54
C LYS A 91 34.81 0.79 14.73
N PRO A 92 34.96 1.27 15.98
CA PRO A 92 35.64 2.53 16.28
C PRO A 92 37.10 2.53 15.81
N ASP A 93 37.65 3.71 15.47
CA ASP A 93 39.05 3.82 15.00
C ASP A 93 40.08 3.32 16.03
N ASN A 94 39.83 3.61 17.32
CA ASN A 94 40.70 3.22 18.44
C ASN A 94 40.53 1.75 18.89
N PHE A 95 39.71 0.96 18.20
CA PHE A 95 39.35 -0.40 18.63
C PHE A 95 40.53 -1.38 18.62
N TRP A 96 41.51 -1.20 17.74
CA TRP A 96 42.71 -2.05 17.69
C TRP A 96 43.79 -1.71 18.72
N GLN A 97 43.74 -0.53 19.33
CA GLN A 97 44.76 -0.06 20.27
C GLN A 97 44.48 -0.47 21.73
N LYS A 98 43.25 -0.88 22.06
CA LYS A 98 42.89 -1.37 23.39
C LYS A 98 42.49 -2.84 23.29
N GLN A 99 43.38 -3.71 23.80
CA GLN A 99 43.16 -5.08 24.28
C GLN A 99 42.07 -5.87 23.55
N LYS A 100 42.44 -6.95 22.82
CA LYS A 100 41.54 -7.98 22.25
C LYS A 100 40.21 -8.04 23.01
N THR A 101 39.23 -7.28 22.54
CA THR A 101 37.90 -7.31 23.12
C THR A 101 37.34 -8.64 22.69
N ASN A 102 37.42 -9.62 23.60
CA ASN A 102 36.71 -10.87 23.45
C ASN A 102 35.25 -10.48 23.24
N PHE A 103 34.76 -10.59 22.00
CA PHE A 103 33.34 -10.66 21.68
C PHE A 103 32.79 -11.74 22.61
N GLY A 104 32.23 -11.34 23.75
CA GLY A 104 31.99 -12.27 24.84
C GLY A 104 31.01 -13.33 24.39
N SER A 105 31.50 -14.54 24.05
CA SER A 105 30.83 -15.84 23.81
C SER A 105 29.47 -15.86 23.10
N SER A 106 28.99 -14.73 22.59
CA SER A 106 27.65 -14.56 22.05
C SER A 106 27.70 -14.96 20.59
N LYS A 107 27.64 -16.27 20.35
CA LYS A 107 27.49 -16.81 19.00
C LYS A 107 26.08 -16.48 18.53
N PHE A 108 25.96 -15.52 17.63
CA PHE A 108 24.70 -15.23 16.97
C PHE A 108 24.40 -16.31 15.92
N ILE A 109 23.12 -16.51 15.59
CA ILE A 109 22.66 -17.50 14.61
C ILE A 109 23.09 -17.08 13.20
N PHE A 110 23.00 -15.79 12.89
CA PHE A 110 23.46 -15.21 11.64
C PHE A 110 24.95 -14.82 11.71
N GLU A 111 25.57 -14.71 10.54
CA GLU A 111 26.97 -14.32 10.41
C GLU A 111 27.20 -12.87 10.88
N THR A 112 28.25 -12.65 11.67
CA THR A 112 28.67 -11.32 12.13
C THR A 112 30.10 -11.04 11.69
N SER A 113 30.34 -9.86 11.11
CA SER A 113 31.67 -9.47 10.63
C SER A 113 32.02 -8.07 11.09
N MET A 114 33.23 -7.91 11.63
CA MET A 114 33.77 -6.63 12.08
C MET A 114 34.54 -5.97 10.96
N VAL A 115 34.13 -4.76 10.58
CA VAL A 115 34.68 -4.04 9.43
C VAL A 115 35.11 -2.62 9.79
N SER A 116 36.08 -2.06 9.04
CA SER A 116 36.27 -0.62 8.95
C SER A 116 35.33 -0.03 7.90
N VAL A 117 35.20 1.30 7.85
CA VAL A 117 34.48 1.99 6.77
C VAL A 117 35.10 1.64 5.40
N GLU A 118 36.43 1.71 5.28
CA GLU A 118 37.14 1.28 4.06
C GLU A 118 36.93 -0.22 3.73
N GLY A 119 36.75 -1.07 4.74
CA GLY A 119 36.45 -2.49 4.54
C GLY A 119 35.03 -2.71 4.03
N LEU A 120 34.09 -1.83 4.40
CA LEU A 120 32.68 -1.93 4.01
C LEU A 120 32.49 -1.75 2.50
N THR A 121 33.23 -0.83 1.88
CA THR A 121 33.18 -0.58 0.42
C THR A 121 33.68 -1.79 -0.41
N LYS A 122 34.41 -2.72 0.21
CA LYS A 122 34.81 -3.99 -0.41
C LYS A 122 33.68 -5.04 -0.39
N LEU A 123 32.70 -4.88 0.50
CA LEU A 123 31.58 -5.81 0.68
C LEU A 123 30.29 -5.30 0.05
N VAL A 124 30.09 -3.98 0.06
CA VAL A 124 28.94 -3.29 -0.52
C VAL A 124 29.44 -2.26 -1.52
N ASP A 125 28.79 -2.17 -2.68
CA ASP A 125 29.13 -1.17 -3.69
C ASP A 125 28.94 0.26 -3.12
N PRO A 126 29.88 1.19 -3.30
CA PRO A 126 29.76 2.57 -2.80
C PRO A 126 28.49 3.29 -3.27
N SER A 127 27.96 2.96 -4.45
CA SER A 127 26.68 3.51 -4.96
C SER A 127 25.47 3.11 -4.12
N GLN A 128 25.62 2.11 -3.25
CA GLN A 128 24.58 1.57 -2.36
C GLN A 128 24.77 2.01 -0.90
N LEU A 129 25.78 2.85 -0.62
CA LEU A 129 26.11 3.35 0.71
C LEU A 129 25.92 4.87 0.77
N THR A 130 25.48 5.40 1.91
CA THR A 130 25.40 6.84 2.14
C THR A 130 26.79 7.45 2.40
N GLU A 131 26.89 8.77 2.29
CA GLU A 131 28.15 9.53 2.44
C GLU A 131 28.89 9.22 3.75
N GLU A 132 28.16 8.99 4.85
CA GLU A 132 28.75 8.65 6.16
C GLU A 132 29.54 7.33 6.20
N PHE A 133 29.43 6.51 5.14
CA PHE A 133 30.12 5.25 4.92
C PHE A 133 31.01 5.27 3.67
N ASP A 134 31.47 6.45 3.24
CA ASP A 134 32.26 6.66 2.01
C ASP A 134 31.52 6.20 0.74
N GLY A 135 30.20 6.34 0.73
CA GLY A 135 29.34 6.01 -0.41
C GLY A 135 28.83 7.22 -1.20
N SER A 136 28.11 6.96 -2.28
CA SER A 136 27.55 7.97 -3.18
C SER A 136 26.03 7.88 -3.34
N LEU A 137 25.34 7.15 -2.44
CA LEU A 137 23.88 7.06 -2.41
C LEU A 137 23.29 8.37 -1.84
N ASP A 138 22.61 9.14 -2.69
CA ASP A 138 21.99 10.44 -2.36
C ASP A 138 20.68 10.32 -1.57
N TYR A 139 20.76 9.83 -0.33
CA TYR A 139 19.59 9.44 0.44
C TYR A 139 19.02 10.58 1.30
N ASN A 140 17.72 10.87 1.08
CA ASN A 140 16.91 11.72 1.94
C ASN A 140 15.83 10.91 2.67
N HIS A 141 15.91 10.87 4.01
CA HIS A 141 14.98 10.13 4.85
C HIS A 141 13.58 10.74 4.89
N GLU A 142 13.46 12.06 4.90
CA GLU A 142 12.19 12.76 4.98
C GLU A 142 11.39 12.58 3.69
N GLU A 143 12.03 12.80 2.54
CA GLU A 143 11.43 12.54 1.23
C GLU A 143 10.99 11.08 1.09
N TRP A 144 11.79 10.15 1.63
CA TRP A 144 11.44 8.75 1.61
C TRP A 144 10.15 8.45 2.38
N ILE A 145 10.08 8.91 3.63
CA ILE A 145 8.91 8.70 4.49
C ILE A 145 7.68 9.33 3.86
N GLU A 146 7.78 10.56 3.36
CA GLU A 146 6.66 11.28 2.74
C GLU A 146 6.09 10.50 1.55
N LEU A 147 6.96 10.05 0.63
CA LEU A 147 6.52 9.25 -0.51
C LEU A 147 5.91 7.92 -0.06
N ARG A 148 6.50 7.28 0.95
CA ARG A 148 6.03 5.99 1.44
C ARG A 148 4.65 6.09 2.10
N LEU A 149 4.42 7.11 2.92
CA LEU A 149 3.11 7.41 3.52
C LEU A 149 2.07 7.70 2.44
N SER A 150 2.41 8.55 1.46
CA SER A 150 1.52 8.88 0.33
C SER A 150 1.09 7.61 -0.43
N LEU A 151 2.04 6.69 -0.68
CA LEU A 151 1.75 5.41 -1.34
C LEU A 151 0.79 4.54 -0.52
N GLU A 152 1.02 4.43 0.79
CA GLU A 152 0.18 3.61 1.67
C GLU A 152 -1.24 4.15 1.79
N GLU A 153 -1.38 5.47 1.94
CA GLU A 153 -2.68 6.14 1.95
C GLU A 153 -3.43 5.92 0.63
N PHE A 154 -2.73 6.06 -0.50
CA PHE A 154 -3.28 5.78 -1.82
C PHE A 154 -3.76 4.33 -1.94
N PHE A 155 -2.90 3.34 -1.64
CA PHE A 155 -3.27 1.93 -1.76
C PHE A 155 -4.48 1.58 -0.87
N ASN A 156 -4.49 2.03 0.38
CA ASN A 156 -5.59 1.79 1.29
C ASN A 156 -6.89 2.40 0.77
N SER A 157 -6.85 3.65 0.32
CA SER A 157 -8.01 4.38 -0.19
C SER A 157 -8.55 3.77 -1.49
N ALA A 158 -7.65 3.40 -2.41
CA ALA A 158 -8.02 2.82 -3.69
C ALA A 158 -8.58 1.40 -3.56
N VAL A 159 -8.01 0.55 -2.71
CA VAL A 159 -8.57 -0.79 -2.42
C VAL A 159 -9.93 -0.68 -1.74
N HIS A 160 -10.06 0.19 -0.74
CA HIS A 160 -11.35 0.41 -0.07
C HIS A 160 -12.42 0.95 -1.02
N LEU A 161 -12.07 1.89 -1.90
CA LEU A 161 -13.03 2.41 -2.87
C LEU A 161 -13.41 1.35 -3.91
N LEU A 162 -12.45 0.55 -4.39
CA LEU A 162 -12.72 -0.53 -5.34
C LEU A 162 -13.73 -1.53 -4.76
N SER A 163 -13.50 -2.00 -3.52
CA SER A 163 -14.43 -2.89 -2.83
C SER A 163 -15.85 -2.29 -2.73
N ARG A 164 -15.96 -1.01 -2.39
CA ARG A 164 -17.27 -0.33 -2.35
C ARG A 164 -17.96 -0.23 -3.71
N LEU A 165 -17.20 -0.09 -4.80
CA LEU A 165 -17.77 -0.09 -6.15
C LEU A 165 -18.23 -1.50 -6.54
N GLU A 166 -17.49 -2.53 -6.18
CA GLU A 166 -17.86 -3.94 -6.39
C GLU A 166 -19.13 -4.32 -5.62
N ASP A 167 -19.27 -3.90 -4.35
CA ASP A 167 -20.50 -4.08 -3.57
C ASP A 167 -21.73 -3.47 -4.28
N LEU A 168 -21.56 -2.29 -4.87
CA LEU A 168 -22.63 -1.62 -5.62
C LEU A 168 -22.97 -2.34 -6.93
N GLN A 169 -21.99 -2.96 -7.58
CA GLN A 169 -22.25 -3.81 -8.75
C GLN A 169 -23.11 -5.01 -8.36
N GLU A 170 -22.79 -5.68 -7.24
CA GLU A 170 -23.59 -6.79 -6.74
C GLU A 170 -25.03 -6.36 -6.41
N MET A 171 -25.20 -5.20 -5.77
CA MET A 171 -26.53 -4.65 -5.49
C MET A 171 -27.34 -4.39 -6.78
N LEU A 172 -26.71 -3.83 -7.82
CA LEU A 172 -27.38 -3.58 -9.11
C LEU A 172 -27.66 -4.85 -9.92
N ALA A 173 -26.88 -5.91 -9.70
CA ALA A 173 -27.06 -7.20 -10.37
C ALA A 173 -28.32 -7.96 -9.89
N ARG A 174 -28.88 -7.58 -8.73
CA ARG A 174 -30.10 -8.19 -8.18
C ARG A 174 -31.27 -8.07 -9.17
N LYS A 175 -31.83 -9.22 -9.55
CA LYS A 175 -32.92 -9.34 -10.53
C LYS A 175 -34.30 -9.30 -9.89
N GLU A 176 -34.47 -8.44 -8.90
CA GLU A 176 -35.77 -8.24 -8.26
C GLU A 176 -36.62 -7.30 -9.10
N PHE A 177 -37.88 -7.67 -9.31
CA PHE A 177 -38.85 -6.84 -10.00
C PHE A 177 -40.13 -6.72 -9.16
N PRO A 178 -40.72 -5.53 -9.12
CA PRO A 178 -41.92 -5.23 -8.35
C PRO A 178 -43.15 -5.93 -8.95
N VAL A 179 -44.11 -6.26 -8.09
CA VAL A 179 -45.41 -6.84 -8.49
C VAL A 179 -46.48 -5.78 -8.74
N ASP A 180 -46.28 -4.55 -8.26
CA ASP A 180 -47.23 -3.45 -8.37
C ASP A 180 -46.55 -2.10 -8.67
N VAL A 181 -47.36 -1.07 -8.91
CA VAL A 181 -46.91 0.29 -9.26
C VAL A 181 -46.13 0.94 -8.10
N GLU A 182 -46.52 0.69 -6.85
CA GLU A 182 -45.91 1.31 -5.67
C GLU A 182 -44.52 0.73 -5.37
N GLY A 183 -44.36 -0.59 -5.47
CA GLY A 183 -43.06 -1.27 -5.40
C GLY A 183 -42.13 -0.83 -6.53
N SER A 184 -42.69 -0.59 -7.73
CA SER A 184 -41.92 -0.05 -8.86
C SER A 184 -41.37 1.34 -8.57
N ARG A 185 -42.20 2.23 -8.00
CA ARG A 185 -41.78 3.57 -7.59
C ARG A 185 -40.67 3.53 -6.54
N ARG A 186 -40.84 2.69 -5.50
CA ARG A 186 -39.83 2.48 -4.45
C ARG A 186 -38.47 2.05 -5.01
N LEU A 187 -38.45 1.06 -5.91
CA LEU A 187 -37.20 0.58 -6.52
C LEU A 187 -36.53 1.65 -7.42
N ILE A 188 -37.30 2.48 -8.11
CA ILE A 188 -36.78 3.61 -8.89
C ILE A 188 -36.16 4.67 -7.97
N ASP A 189 -36.79 4.95 -6.82
CA ASP A 189 -36.26 5.89 -5.84
C ASP A 189 -34.97 5.37 -5.19
N GLU A 190 -34.94 4.10 -4.77
CA GLU A 190 -33.74 3.45 -4.25
C GLU A 190 -32.60 3.47 -5.25
N HIS A 191 -32.88 3.12 -6.51
CA HIS A 191 -31.94 3.24 -7.60
C HIS A 191 -31.41 4.69 -7.66
N THR A 192 -32.27 5.69 -7.77
CA THR A 192 -31.86 7.11 -7.83
C THR A 192 -30.99 7.54 -6.64
N GLN A 193 -31.26 7.05 -5.44
CA GLN A 193 -30.44 7.33 -4.25
C GLN A 193 -29.05 6.68 -4.33
N LEU A 194 -28.98 5.41 -4.74
CA LEU A 194 -27.72 4.70 -4.97
C LEU A 194 -26.87 5.42 -6.04
N LYS A 195 -27.47 6.01 -7.08
CA LYS A 195 -26.76 6.79 -8.12
C LYS A 195 -25.98 7.94 -7.51
N LYS A 196 -26.63 8.66 -6.58
CA LYS A 196 -26.03 9.81 -5.89
C LYS A 196 -24.82 9.40 -5.05
N LYS A 197 -24.81 8.19 -4.49
CA LYS A 197 -23.66 7.66 -3.74
C LYS A 197 -22.49 7.35 -4.68
N VAL A 198 -22.76 6.76 -5.85
CA VAL A 198 -21.74 6.47 -6.87
C VAL A 198 -21.11 7.75 -7.42
N LEU A 199 -21.91 8.76 -7.77
CA LEU A 199 -21.42 10.03 -8.32
C LEU A 199 -20.57 10.84 -7.34
N LYS A 200 -20.64 10.55 -6.04
CA LYS A 200 -19.83 11.18 -5.00
C LYS A 200 -18.59 10.36 -4.63
N ALA A 201 -18.37 9.23 -5.29
CA ALA A 201 -17.17 8.43 -5.08
C ALA A 201 -15.94 9.22 -5.55
N PRO A 202 -14.88 9.33 -4.72
CA PRO A 202 -13.73 10.19 -5.01
C PRO A 202 -12.73 9.51 -5.98
N VAL A 203 -13.21 9.04 -7.13
CA VAL A 203 -12.38 8.30 -8.09
C VAL A 203 -11.41 9.25 -8.81
N GLU A 204 -11.85 10.45 -9.14
CA GLU A 204 -11.05 11.51 -9.77
C GLU A 204 -9.92 12.00 -8.85
N GLU A 205 -10.19 12.15 -7.56
CA GLU A 205 -9.17 12.52 -6.58
C GLU A 205 -8.10 11.43 -6.44
N LEU A 206 -8.52 10.16 -6.38
CA LEU A 206 -7.59 9.05 -6.33
C LEU A 206 -6.80 8.88 -7.63
N ASP A 207 -7.41 9.11 -8.79
CA ASP A 207 -6.67 9.11 -10.05
C ASP A 207 -5.59 10.18 -10.04
N ARG A 208 -5.91 11.42 -9.70
CA ARG A 208 -4.92 12.51 -9.62
C ARG A 208 -3.78 12.19 -8.66
N GLU A 209 -4.10 11.61 -7.50
CA GLU A 209 -3.09 11.19 -6.53
C GLU A 209 -2.21 10.04 -7.06
N GLY A 210 -2.82 9.04 -7.69
CA GLY A 210 -2.09 7.94 -8.35
C GLY A 210 -1.17 8.43 -9.48
N GLN A 211 -1.63 9.37 -10.31
CA GLN A 211 -0.81 9.99 -11.35
C GLN A 211 0.35 10.81 -10.76
N ARG A 212 0.11 11.56 -9.69
CA ARG A 212 1.16 12.30 -8.95
C ARG A 212 2.23 11.33 -8.43
N LEU A 213 1.82 10.24 -7.79
CA LEU A 213 2.73 9.21 -7.29
C LEU A 213 3.55 8.56 -8.42
N LEU A 214 2.90 8.21 -9.54
CA LEU A 214 3.57 7.67 -10.72
C LEU A 214 4.60 8.66 -11.27
N GLN A 215 4.27 9.95 -11.33
CA GLN A 215 5.19 11.00 -11.76
C GLN A 215 6.37 11.12 -10.80
N CYS A 216 6.13 11.16 -9.48
CA CYS A 216 7.20 11.21 -8.47
C CYS A 216 8.17 10.02 -8.62
N ILE A 217 7.65 8.82 -8.83
CA ILE A 217 8.47 7.62 -8.99
C ILE A 217 9.26 7.65 -10.32
N ARG A 218 8.62 8.02 -11.44
CA ARG A 218 9.25 8.04 -12.77
C ARG A 218 10.23 9.19 -12.97
N CYS A 219 9.96 10.36 -12.41
CA CYS A 219 10.87 11.52 -12.49
C CYS A 219 12.19 11.29 -11.75
N SER A 220 12.26 10.26 -10.89
CA SER A 220 13.51 9.82 -10.28
C SER A 220 14.52 9.23 -11.30
N ASP A 221 14.11 8.91 -12.54
CA ASP A 221 14.93 8.16 -13.51
C ASP A 221 15.50 9.00 -14.67
N GLY A 222 15.66 10.33 -14.51
CA GLY A 222 16.77 11.02 -15.19
C GLY A 222 16.47 11.97 -16.36
N PHE A 223 15.70 13.05 -16.14
CA PHE A 223 15.72 14.21 -17.07
C PHE A 223 15.78 15.59 -16.41
N SER A 224 15.65 15.69 -15.09
CA SER A 224 15.84 16.91 -14.32
C SER A 224 16.93 16.65 -13.28
N GLY A 225 18.08 17.31 -13.42
CA GLY A 225 19.28 17.10 -12.61
C GLY A 225 19.19 17.49 -11.12
N ARG A 226 18.06 17.22 -10.46
CA ARG A 226 17.88 17.30 -9.01
C ARG A 226 16.86 16.23 -8.57
N ASN A 227 17.27 15.43 -7.59
CA ASN A 227 16.49 14.46 -6.81
C ASN A 227 16.17 13.15 -7.53
N CYS A 228 17.17 12.26 -7.60
CA CYS A 228 16.91 10.82 -7.72
C CYS A 228 16.58 10.32 -6.30
N ILE A 229 15.39 9.76 -6.05
CA ILE A 229 15.08 9.14 -4.75
C ILE A 229 15.79 7.77 -4.74
N PRO A 230 16.84 7.56 -3.94
CA PRO A 230 17.50 6.27 -3.92
C PRO A 230 16.61 5.24 -3.25
N GLY A 231 16.61 4.01 -3.77
CA GLY A 231 15.55 3.03 -3.56
C GLY A 231 14.49 3.04 -4.67
N SER A 232 14.80 3.64 -5.83
CA SER A 232 13.97 3.62 -7.04
C SER A 232 13.49 2.21 -7.37
N ALA A 233 14.34 1.17 -7.31
CA ALA A 233 13.94 -0.19 -7.68
C ALA A 233 12.71 -0.71 -6.91
N ASP A 234 12.63 -0.47 -5.60
CA ASP A 234 11.48 -0.90 -4.80
C ASP A 234 10.23 -0.09 -5.14
N PHE A 235 10.35 1.23 -5.34
CA PHE A 235 9.23 2.06 -5.77
C PHE A 235 8.80 1.81 -7.22
N GLN A 236 9.74 1.59 -8.12
CA GLN A 236 9.51 1.20 -9.51
C GLN A 236 8.75 -0.13 -9.56
N SER A 237 9.02 -1.05 -8.65
CA SER A 237 8.25 -2.30 -8.54
C SER A 237 6.76 -2.08 -8.19
N LEU A 238 6.41 -0.91 -7.63
CA LEU A 238 5.03 -0.52 -7.33
C LEU A 238 4.32 0.15 -8.50
N VAL A 239 5.04 0.66 -9.51
CA VAL A 239 4.43 1.33 -10.68
C VAL A 239 3.36 0.45 -11.35
N PRO A 240 3.60 -0.84 -11.67
CA PRO A 240 2.57 -1.69 -12.26
C PRO A 240 1.36 -1.89 -11.34
N LYS A 241 1.59 -1.92 -10.01
CA LYS A 241 0.51 -2.09 -9.03
C LYS A 241 -0.39 -0.85 -8.97
N ILE A 242 0.20 0.35 -8.97
CA ILE A 242 -0.53 1.62 -9.00
C ILE A 242 -1.34 1.72 -10.28
N THR A 243 -0.72 1.51 -11.44
CA THR A 243 -1.40 1.57 -12.74
C THR A 243 -2.54 0.56 -12.82
N SER A 244 -2.31 -0.71 -12.44
CA SER A 244 -3.36 -1.73 -12.46
C SER A 244 -4.53 -1.39 -11.54
N LEU A 245 -4.27 -0.77 -10.38
CA LEU A 245 -5.33 -0.39 -9.45
C LEU A 245 -6.18 0.77 -9.99
N LEU A 246 -5.55 1.76 -10.63
CA LEU A 246 -6.24 2.84 -11.32
C LEU A 246 -7.09 2.31 -12.48
N ASP A 247 -6.54 1.43 -13.32
CA ASP A 247 -7.25 0.80 -14.43
C ASP A 247 -8.48 0.02 -13.92
N LYS A 248 -8.31 -0.74 -12.84
CA LYS A 248 -9.42 -1.47 -12.20
C LYS A 248 -10.49 -0.52 -11.66
N LEU A 249 -10.12 0.57 -10.99
CA LEU A 249 -11.07 1.56 -10.50
C LEU A 249 -11.87 2.18 -11.65
N HIS A 250 -11.20 2.60 -12.73
CA HIS A 250 -11.86 3.18 -13.90
C HIS A 250 -12.77 2.17 -14.59
N SER A 251 -12.29 0.95 -14.84
CA SER A 251 -13.08 -0.12 -15.45
C SER A 251 -14.30 -0.48 -14.61
N THR A 252 -14.14 -0.62 -13.29
CA THR A 252 -15.23 -0.95 -12.36
C THR A 252 -16.28 0.16 -12.33
N ARG A 253 -15.85 1.43 -12.29
CA ARG A 253 -16.74 2.58 -12.37
C ARG A 253 -17.49 2.63 -13.70
N GLN A 254 -16.80 2.45 -14.82
CA GLN A 254 -17.42 2.44 -16.15
C GLN A 254 -18.44 1.30 -16.28
N HIS A 255 -18.09 0.11 -15.81
CA HIS A 255 -19.01 -1.03 -15.79
C HIS A 255 -20.23 -0.75 -14.92
N LEU A 256 -20.02 -0.16 -13.75
CA LEU A 256 -21.11 0.24 -12.85
C LEU A 256 -22.04 1.24 -13.54
N HIS A 257 -21.53 2.22 -14.29
CA HIS A 257 -22.37 3.14 -15.09
C HIS A 257 -23.18 2.43 -16.18
N GLN A 258 -22.62 1.40 -16.83
CA GLN A 258 -23.36 0.60 -17.82
C GLN A 258 -24.48 -0.21 -17.16
N MET A 259 -24.16 -0.96 -16.09
CA MET A 259 -25.15 -1.71 -15.32
C MET A 259 -26.26 -0.80 -14.80
N TRP A 260 -25.89 0.40 -14.36
CA TRP A 260 -26.79 1.45 -13.92
C TRP A 260 -27.82 1.80 -15.00
N HIS A 261 -27.34 2.10 -16.21
CA HIS A 261 -28.19 2.48 -17.33
C HIS A 261 -29.16 1.35 -17.70
N VAL A 262 -28.67 0.11 -17.76
CA VAL A 262 -29.50 -1.07 -18.06
C VAL A 262 -30.54 -1.30 -16.96
N ARG A 263 -30.16 -1.21 -15.68
CA ARG A 263 -31.09 -1.39 -14.56
C ARG A 263 -32.17 -0.32 -14.57
N LYS A 264 -31.82 0.94 -14.85
CA LYS A 264 -32.80 2.04 -15.01
C LYS A 264 -33.83 1.70 -16.07
N LEU A 265 -33.39 1.34 -17.29
CA LEU A 265 -34.30 1.02 -18.39
C LEU A 265 -35.27 -0.10 -18.01
N LYS A 266 -34.78 -1.16 -17.35
CA LYS A 266 -35.62 -2.27 -16.89
C LYS A 266 -36.62 -1.87 -15.81
N LEU A 267 -36.24 -1.00 -14.88
CA LEU A 267 -37.15 -0.48 -13.86
C LEU A 267 -38.24 0.40 -14.49
N ASP A 268 -37.87 1.26 -15.44
CA ASP A 268 -38.81 2.11 -16.18
C ASP A 268 -39.81 1.25 -16.98
N GLN A 269 -39.33 0.21 -17.69
CA GLN A 269 -40.19 -0.74 -18.40
C GLN A 269 -41.15 -1.48 -17.46
N CYS A 270 -40.65 -1.94 -16.31
CA CYS A 270 -41.47 -2.64 -15.33
C CYS A 270 -42.55 -1.71 -14.74
N PHE A 271 -42.19 -0.47 -14.43
CA PHE A 271 -43.16 0.53 -13.97
C PHE A 271 -44.27 0.78 -14.99
N GLN A 272 -43.92 0.94 -16.27
CA GLN A 272 -44.89 1.12 -17.35
C GLN A 272 -45.81 -0.10 -17.50
N LEU A 273 -45.26 -1.32 -17.41
CA LEU A 273 -46.06 -2.55 -17.43
C LEU A 273 -47.06 -2.61 -16.27
N ARG A 274 -46.63 -2.29 -15.04
CA ARG A 274 -47.52 -2.28 -13.86
C ARG A 274 -48.61 -1.23 -13.96
N LEU A 275 -48.31 -0.06 -14.53
CA LEU A 275 -49.30 0.98 -14.77
C LEU A 275 -50.36 0.50 -15.77
N PHE A 276 -49.91 -0.10 -16.88
CA PHE A 276 -50.80 -0.68 -17.88
C PHE A 276 -51.70 -1.78 -17.30
N GLU A 277 -51.15 -2.71 -16.53
CA GLU A 277 -51.92 -3.79 -15.87
C GLU A 277 -53.00 -3.21 -14.94
N GLN A 278 -52.64 -2.21 -14.13
CA GLN A 278 -53.58 -1.53 -13.23
C GLN A 278 -54.71 -0.84 -13.99
N ASP A 279 -54.39 -0.15 -15.08
CA ASP A 279 -55.36 0.54 -15.93
C ASP A 279 -56.29 -0.45 -16.64
N ALA A 280 -55.74 -1.55 -17.19
CA ALA A 280 -56.51 -2.60 -17.85
C ALA A 280 -57.49 -3.27 -16.88
N GLU A 281 -57.08 -3.56 -15.64
CA GLU A 281 -57.98 -4.07 -14.61
C GLU A 281 -59.10 -3.09 -14.25
N LYS A 282 -58.78 -1.79 -14.18
CA LYS A 282 -59.78 -0.76 -13.88
C LYS A 282 -60.85 -0.69 -14.98
N VAL A 283 -60.42 -0.65 -16.25
CA VAL A 283 -61.33 -0.66 -17.40
C VAL A 283 -62.17 -1.94 -17.40
N GLY A 284 -61.56 -3.10 -17.18
CA GLY A 284 -62.30 -4.38 -17.08
C GLY A 284 -63.37 -4.36 -15.99
N ARG A 285 -63.08 -3.81 -14.81
CA ARG A 285 -64.07 -3.64 -13.73
C ARG A 285 -65.18 -2.65 -14.08
N GLU A 286 -64.88 -1.59 -14.82
CA GLU A 286 -65.88 -0.61 -15.26
C GLU A 286 -66.82 -1.20 -16.32
N TRP A 287 -66.29 -1.99 -17.25
CA TRP A 287 -67.07 -2.65 -18.32
C TRP A 287 -67.87 -3.86 -17.81
N ALA A 288 -67.39 -4.53 -16.76
CA ALA A 288 -68.09 -5.65 -16.13
C ALA A 288 -69.22 -5.22 -15.17
N LYS A 289 -69.43 -3.92 -14.93
CA LYS A 289 -70.63 -3.44 -14.21
C LYS A 289 -71.83 -3.62 -15.13
N PRO A 290 -72.80 -4.50 -14.80
CA PRO A 290 -74.02 -4.62 -15.58
C PRO A 290 -74.76 -3.28 -15.56
N GLU A 291 -75.34 -2.86 -16.68
CA GLU A 291 -76.36 -1.81 -16.74
C GLU A 291 -77.60 -2.22 -15.93
N LEU A 292 -77.52 -2.25 -14.60
CA LEU A 292 -78.68 -2.27 -13.72
C LEU A 292 -79.18 -0.84 -13.54
N ARG A 293 -79.65 -0.21 -14.63
CA ARG A 293 -80.46 1.02 -14.52
C ARG A 293 -81.29 1.42 -15.75
N VAL A 294 -81.78 0.50 -16.58
CA VAL A 294 -82.94 0.79 -17.44
C VAL A 294 -83.74 -0.49 -17.67
N VAL A 295 -84.62 -0.88 -16.75
CA VAL A 295 -86.00 -1.36 -17.01
C VAL A 295 -86.70 -1.44 -15.65
N GLY A 296 -87.64 -0.54 -15.40
CA GLY A 296 -88.45 -0.50 -14.18
C GLY A 296 -89.41 0.67 -14.28
N ALA A 297 -90.40 0.49 -15.15
CA ALA A 297 -91.61 1.31 -15.24
C ALA A 297 -92.44 1.21 -13.95
#